data_AF-A0A7C4R7N8-F1
#
_entry.id   AF-A0A7C4R7N8-F1
#
_cell.length_a   1.000
_cell.length_b   1.000
_cell.length_c   1.000
_cell.angle_alpha   90.00
_cell.angle_beta   90.00
_cell.angle_gamma   90.00
#
_symmetry.space_group_name_H-M   'P 1'
#
loop_
_entity.id
_entity.type
_entity.pdbx_description
1 polymer ?
#
loop_
_entity_poly.entity_id
_entity_poly.type
_entity_poly.pdbx_seq_one_letter_code
_entity_poly.pdbx_strand_id
1 'polypeptide(L)' 'MRLGALFSGGKDSCLAVYKAQISRNEVACLINMVPRSVESRLFHYPNTWITRFQAKAMGLP' A
#
# COMPACT_ATOMS: atom_id res chain seq x y z
N MET A 1 3.45 12.13 -12.08
CA MET A 1 4.53 12.22 -11.07
C MET A 1 5.01 10.82 -10.70
N ARG A 2 6.19 10.70 -10.08
CA ARG A 2 6.68 9.44 -9.52
C ARG A 2 6.38 9.38 -8.02
N LEU A 3 5.64 8.37 -7.58
CA LEU A 3 5.01 8.31 -6.26
C LEU A 3 5.40 7.02 -5.52
N GLY A 4 5.57 7.13 -4.20
CA GLY A 4 5.48 5.99 -3.29
C GLY A 4 4.10 5.96 -2.66
N ALA A 5 3.40 4.83 -2.73
CA ALA A 5 2.03 4.72 -2.24
C ALA A 5 1.98 4.09 -0.84
N LEU A 6 1.39 4.79 0.13
CA LEU A 6 1.08 4.17 1.43
C LEU A 6 0.07 3.05 1.23
N PHE A 7 0.44 1.83 1.61
CA PHE A 7 -0.27 0.63 1.23
C PHE A 7 -0.42 -0.33 2.42
N SER A 8 -1.66 -0.51 2.87
CA SER A 8 -2.00 -1.42 3.98
C SER A 8 -2.54 -2.78 3.52
N GLY A 9 -2.78 -2.94 2.21
CA GLY A 9 -3.39 -4.13 1.63
C GLY A 9 -4.91 -4.15 1.61
N GLY A 10 -5.54 -3.17 2.26
CA GLY A 10 -6.99 -2.99 2.24
C GLY A 10 -7.50 -2.36 0.94
N LYS A 11 -8.81 -2.49 0.71
CA LYS A 11 -9.52 -1.99 -0.48
C LYS A 11 -9.23 -0.52 -0.80
N ASP A 12 -9.13 0.32 0.22
CA ASP A 12 -8.96 1.76 0.05
C ASP A 12 -7.55 2.11 -0.45
N SER A 13 -6.52 1.42 0.06
CA SER A 13 -5.15 1.56 -0.45
C SER A 13 -4.98 1.00 -1.86
N CYS A 14 -5.63 -0.13 -2.19
CA CYS A 14 -5.66 -0.65 -3.55
C CYS A 14 -6.33 0.33 -4.52
N LEU A 15 -7.46 0.91 -4.12
CA LEU A 15 -8.15 1.92 -4.91
C LEU A 15 -7.31 3.18 -5.09
N ALA A 16 -6.56 3.60 -4.07
CA ALA A 16 -5.66 4.76 -4.15
C ALA A 16 -4.55 4.53 -5.19
N VAL A 17 -3.92 3.35 -5.19
CA VAL A 17 -2.91 2.98 -6.19
C VAL A 17 -3.52 2.95 -7.59
N TYR A 18 -4.69 2.32 -7.75
CA TYR A 18 -5.40 2.28 -9.04
C TYR A 18 -5.69 3.69 -9.56
N LYS A 19 -6.25 4.57 -8.71
CA LYS A 19 -6.53 5.96 -9.06
C LYS A 19 -5.26 6.72 -9.45
N ALA A 20 -4.17 6.53 -8.72
CA ALA A 20 -2.89 7.17 -9.04
C ALA A 20 -2.38 6.74 -10.43
N GLN A 21 -2.44 5.45 -10.75
CA GLN A 21 -2.03 4.90 -12.04
C GLN A 21 -2.88 5.42 -13.20
N ILE A 22 -4.21 5.40 -13.09
CA ILE A 22 -5.09 5.91 -14.17
C ILE A 22 -4.98 7.43 -14.35
N SER A 23 -4.56 8.18 -13.33
CA SER A 23 -4.23 9.60 -13.42
C SER A 23 -2.82 9.86 -13.98
N ARG A 24 -2.22 8.90 -14.70
CA ARG A 24 -0.89 8.99 -15.32
C ARG A 24 0.25 9.26 -14.34
N ASN A 25 0.14 8.79 -13.10
CA ASN A 25 1.28 8.75 -12.18
C ASN A 25 1.98 7.40 -12.23
N GLU A 26 3.29 7.42 -12.08
CA GLU A 26 4.10 6.22 -11.86
C GLU A 26 4.08 5.90 -10.36
N VAL A 27 3.44 4.81 -9.98
CA VAL A 27 3.55 4.26 -8.63
C VAL A 27 4.78 3.37 -8.60
N ALA A 28 5.87 3.87 -8.01
CA ALA A 28 7.18 3.22 -8.06
C ALA A 28 7.38 2.17 -6.97
N CYS A 29 6.64 2.25 -5.86
CA CYS A 29 6.67 1.28 -4.77
C CYS A 29 5.42 1.38 -3.88
N LEU A 30 5.19 0.30 -3.13
CA LEU A 30 4.18 0.21 -2.07
C LEU A 30 4.89 0.31 -0.71
N ILE A 31 4.41 1.21 0.15
CA ILE A 31 4.99 1.48 1.46
C ILE A 31 4.01 1.01 2.52
N ASN A 32 4.33 -0.11 3.18
CA ASN A 32 3.55 -0.63 4.29
C ASN A 32 4.16 -0.17 5.63
N MET A 33 3.33 0.39 6.50
CA MET A 33 3.72 0.86 7.83
C MET A 33 3.23 -0.13 8.89
N VAL A 34 4.15 -0.82 9.55
CA VAL A 34 3.84 -1.73 10.66
C VAL A 34 4.01 -0.98 11.98
N PRO A 35 2.93 -0.73 12.74
CA PRO A 35 3.04 -0.05 14.02
C PRO A 35 3.72 -0.94 15.06
N ARG A 36 4.42 -0.33 16.01
CA ARG A 36 5.04 -1.04 17.15
C ARG A 36 4.02 -1.58 18.15
N SER A 37 2.83 -0.98 18.21
CA SER A 37 1.75 -1.35 19.14
C SER A 37 0.46 -1.62 18.37
N VAL A 38 -0.27 -2.63 18.81
CA VAL A 38 -1.62 -2.99 18.32
C VAL A 38 -2.68 -1.95 18.70
N GLU A 39 -2.37 -1.07 19.65
CA GLU A 39 -3.22 0.06 20.05
C GLU A 39 -3.09 1.27 19.12
N SER A 40 -2.18 1.19 18.13
CA SER A 40 -2.03 2.23 17.11
C SER A 40 -3.38 2.48 16.41
N ARG A 41 -3.83 3.74 16.50
CA ARG A 41 -5.04 4.21 15.81
C ARG A 41 -4.78 4.75 14.40
N LEU A 42 -3.50 4.91 14.03
CA LEU A 42 -3.12 5.56 12.78
C LEU A 42 -2.92 4.56 11.63
N PHE A 43 -2.17 3.48 11.89
CA PHE A 43 -1.84 2.49 10.87
C PHE A 43 -2.66 1.22 11.01
N HIS A 44 -3.17 0.74 9.88
CA HIS A 44 -3.75 -0.59 9.78
C HIS A 44 -2.62 -1.63 9.86
N TYR A 45 -2.71 -2.53 10.84
CA TYR A 45 -1.74 -3.61 11.04
C TYR A 45 -2.26 -5.03 10.81
N PRO A 46 -3.58 -5.34 10.93
CA PRO A 46 -4.08 -6.68 10.64
C PRO A 46 -3.67 -7.13 9.23
N ASN A 47 -3.19 -8.37 9.12
CA ASN A 47 -2.85 -9.00 7.84
C ASN A 47 -1.83 -8.23 6.97
N THR A 48 -1.07 -7.30 7.54
CA THR A 48 -0.03 -6.55 6.81
C THR A 48 1.05 -7.43 6.17
N TRP A 49 1.27 -8.64 6.68
CA TRP A 49 2.18 -9.62 6.07
C TRP A 49 1.71 -10.10 4.68
N ILE A 50 0.43 -9.94 4.34
CA ILE A 50 -0.12 -10.31 3.03
C ILE A 50 0.29 -9.30 1.95
N THR A 51 0.62 -8.04 2.32
CA THR A 51 0.92 -6.98 1.35
C THR A 51 2.09 -7.33 0.44
N ARG A 52 3.03 -8.17 0.89
CA ARG A 52 4.12 -8.68 0.04
C ARG A 52 3.64 -9.49 -1.17
N PHE A 53 2.56 -10.26 -1.00
CA PHE A 53 1.98 -11.05 -2.10
C PHE A 53 1.19 -10.16 -3.05
N GLN A 54 0.52 -9.13 -2.52
CA GLN A 54 -0.13 -8.11 -3.33
C GLN A 54 0.90 -7.31 -4.13
N ALA A 55 1.99 -6.86 -3.52
CA ALA A 55 3.11 -6.20 -4.18
C ALA A 55 3.68 -7.05 -5.33
N LYS A 56 3.94 -8.34 -5.05
CA LYS A 56 4.36 -9.31 -6.06
C LYS A 56 3.36 -9.46 -7.20
N ALA A 57 2.06 -9.57 -6.90
CA ALA A 57 1.01 -9.69 -7.92
C ALA A 57 0.87 -8.42 -8.77
N MET A 58 1.13 -7.25 -8.18
CA MET A 58 1.10 -5.95 -8.86
C MET A 58 2.40 -5.65 -9.62
N GLY A 59 3.45 -6.46 -9.46
CA GLY A 59 4.77 -6.19 -10.04
C GLY A 59 5.44 -4.94 -9.45
N LEU A 60 5.09 -4.58 -8.21
CA LEU A 60 5.62 -3.41 -7.53
C LEU A 60 6.51 -3.83 -6.35
N PRO A 61 7.61 -3.09 -6.11
CA PRO A 61 8.40 -3.21 -4.88
C PRO A 61 7.58 -2.91 -3.63
#